data_AF-A0A7X6NUH2-F1
#
_entry.id   AF-A0A7X6NUH2-F1
#
_cell.length_a   1.000
_cell.length_b   1.000
_cell.length_c   1.000
_cell.angle_alpha   90.00
_cell.angle_beta   90.00
_cell.angle_gamma   90.00
#
_symmetry.space_group_name_H-M   'P 1'
#
loop_
_entity.id
_entity.type
_entity.pdbx_description
1 polymer ?
#
loop_
_entity_poly.entity_id
_entity_poly.type
_entity_poly.pdbx_seq_one_letter_code
_entity_poly.pdbx_strand_id
1 'polypeptide(L)'
;FTEMPGSPTVQVYVRQFRNMKGAVVIDGLGAEAVADYARVLGLLLAKSHARTSGTSRIAGYLGGSDAAAEAFAAFAKAYADQTEADHAAMVRAVKAGKLPIDTSADQK
;
A
#
# COMPACT_ATOMS: atom_id res chain seq x y z
N PHE A 1 6.63 -13.05 20.06
CA PHE A 1 7.85 -13.27 19.27
C PHE A 1 8.67 -14.27 20.07
N THR A 2 8.65 -15.54 19.71
CA THR A 2 9.25 -16.61 20.51
C THR A 2 10.77 -16.48 20.45
N GLU A 3 11.40 -16.33 21.61
CA GLU A 3 12.86 -16.21 21.73
C GLU A 3 13.54 -17.48 21.24
N MET A 4 14.40 -17.36 20.23
CA MET A 4 15.33 -18.41 19.81
C MET A 4 16.61 -18.24 20.63
N PRO A 5 17.06 -19.25 21.41
CA PRO A 5 18.23 -19.12 22.26
C PRO A 5 19.50 -18.86 21.42
N GLY A 6 20.20 -17.75 21.70
CA GLY A 6 21.47 -17.37 21.08
C GLY A 6 21.43 -16.22 20.07
N SER A 7 20.25 -15.70 19.71
CA SER A 7 20.15 -14.53 18.82
C SER A 7 20.19 -13.23 19.62
N PRO A 8 20.97 -12.20 19.24
CA PRO A 8 21.00 -10.93 19.95
C PRO A 8 19.60 -10.31 19.97
N THR A 9 19.14 -9.90 21.15
CA THR A 9 17.83 -9.28 21.36
C THR A 9 17.83 -7.88 20.75
N VAL A 10 17.39 -7.75 19.50
CA VAL A 10 17.19 -6.44 18.87
C VAL A 10 15.92 -5.83 19.43
N GLN A 11 16.08 -4.76 20.23
CA GLN A 11 14.94 -3.95 20.63
C GLN A 11 14.45 -3.16 19.41
N VAL A 12 13.27 -3.52 18.90
CA VAL A 12 12.62 -2.81 17.80
C VAL A 12 11.50 -1.94 18.33
N TYR A 13 11.49 -0.68 17.90
CA TYR A 13 10.37 0.23 18.15
C TYR A 13 9.58 0.42 16.86
N VAL A 14 8.37 -0.17 16.81
CA VAL A 14 7.49 -0.07 15.66
C VAL A 14 6.44 1.01 15.93
N ARG A 15 6.49 2.13 15.20
CA ARG A 15 5.40 3.10 15.18
C ARG A 15 4.35 2.65 14.17
N GLN A 16 3.15 2.34 14.63
CA GLN A 16 2.00 2.26 13.73
C GLN A 16 1.52 3.68 13.43
N PHE A 17 1.54 4.05 12.15
CA PHE A 17 0.93 5.29 11.71
C PHE A 17 -0.60 5.17 11.89
N ARG A 18 -1.18 5.99 12.77
CA ARG A 18 -2.64 6.11 12.91
C ARG A 18 -3.19 6.77 11.66
N ASN A 19 -3.46 5.96 10.64
CA ASN A 19 -4.21 6.39 9.49
C ASN A 19 -5.70 6.34 9.85
N MET A 20 -6.29 7.48 10.23
CA MET A 20 -7.74 7.62 10.20
C MET A 20 -8.17 7.59 8.73
N LYS A 21 -8.42 6.39 8.20
CA LYS A 21 -8.91 6.21 6.85
C LYS A 21 -10.42 6.49 6.83
N GLY A 22 -10.80 7.75 6.63
CA GLY A 22 -12.05 8.08 5.95
C GLY A 22 -11.88 7.76 4.47
N ALA A 23 -11.75 6.48 4.12
CA ALA A 23 -11.65 6.03 2.74
C ALA A 23 -13.06 5.80 2.19
N VAL A 24 -13.23 6.05 0.89
CA VAL A 24 -14.47 5.68 0.21
C VAL A 24 -14.54 4.15 0.21
N VAL A 25 -15.68 3.60 0.61
CA VAL A 25 -15.97 2.18 0.42
C VAL A 25 -16.08 1.96 -1.08
N ILE A 26 -15.08 1.30 -1.65
CA ILE A 26 -15.02 1.00 -3.09
C ILE A 26 -15.93 -0.16 -3.47
N ASP A 27 -16.34 -0.96 -2.49
CA ASP A 27 -17.29 -2.06 -2.67
C ASP A 27 -18.64 -1.52 -3.16
N GLY A 28 -19.03 -1.93 -4.38
CA GLY A 28 -20.28 -1.50 -5.02
C GLY A 28 -20.13 -0.28 -5.94
N LEU A 29 -18.95 0.32 -6.07
CA LEU A 29 -18.72 1.33 -7.09
C LEU A 29 -18.63 0.69 -8.49
N GLY A 30 -19.28 1.32 -9.47
CA GLY A 30 -19.08 0.98 -10.88
C GLY A 30 -17.68 1.36 -11.36
N ALA A 31 -17.21 0.72 -12.44
CA ALA A 31 -15.87 0.92 -12.97
C ALA A 31 -15.53 2.39 -13.28
N GLU A 32 -16.49 3.16 -13.78
CA GLU A 32 -16.35 4.60 -14.05
C GLU A 32 -16.09 5.40 -12.76
N ALA A 33 -16.87 5.15 -11.70
CA ALA A 33 -16.69 5.80 -10.41
C ALA A 33 -15.34 5.43 -9.77
N VAL A 34 -14.86 4.21 -9.96
CA VAL A 34 -13.51 3.79 -9.52
C VAL A 34 -12.43 4.54 -10.30
N ALA A 35 -12.58 4.70 -11.62
CA ALA A 35 -11.64 5.46 -12.43
C ALA A 35 -11.62 6.96 -12.04
N ASP A 36 -12.80 7.53 -11.77
CA ASP A 36 -12.91 8.91 -11.27
C ASP A 36 -12.21 9.09 -9.93
N TYR A 37 -12.44 8.15 -9.02
CA TYR A 37 -11.80 8.15 -7.71
C TYR A 37 -10.27 8.05 -7.82
N ALA A 38 -9.76 7.16 -8.67
CA ALA A 38 -8.32 7.02 -8.94
C ALA A 38 -7.71 8.31 -9.48
N ARG A 39 -8.41 9.02 -10.38
CA ARG A 39 -7.95 10.32 -10.92
C ARG A 39 -7.83 11.39 -9.84
N VAL A 40 -8.85 11.51 -8.99
CA VAL A 40 -8.85 12.47 -7.87
C VAL A 40 -7.69 12.17 -6.91
N LEU A 41 -7.50 10.90 -6.54
CA LEU A 41 -6.40 10.48 -5.68
C LEU A 41 -5.02 10.75 -6.32
N GLY A 42 -4.87 10.50 -7.62
CA GLY A 42 -3.64 10.80 -8.36
C GLY A 42 -3.28 12.29 -8.31
N LEU A 43 -4.27 13.17 -8.48
CA LEU A 43 -4.07 14.62 -8.37
C LEU A 43 -3.72 15.06 -6.94
N LEU A 44 -4.42 14.53 -5.93
CA LEU A 44 -4.14 14.80 -4.52
C LEU A 44 -2.71 14.38 -4.15
N LEU A 45 -2.29 13.20 -4.61
CA LEU A 45 -0.93 12.68 -4.41
C LEU A 45 0.10 13.57 -5.11
N ALA A 46 -0.10 13.91 -6.38
CA ALA A 46 0.81 14.80 -7.10
C ALA A 46 0.96 16.15 -6.37
N LYS A 47 -0.15 16.73 -5.90
CA LYS A 47 -0.15 18.00 -5.18
C LYS A 47 0.59 17.92 -3.83
N SER A 48 0.43 16.84 -3.07
CA SER A 48 1.11 16.68 -1.79
C SER A 48 2.63 16.54 -1.96
N HIS A 49 3.07 15.88 -3.03
CA HIS A 49 4.49 15.68 -3.36
C HIS A 49 5.14 16.84 -4.13
N ALA A 50 4.36 17.73 -4.76
CA ALA A 50 4.86 18.91 -5.48
C ALA A 50 5.62 19.93 -4.60
N ARG A 51 5.61 19.75 -3.26
CA ARG A 51 6.34 20.59 -2.30
C ARG A 51 7.84 20.24 -2.18
N THR A 52 8.32 19.24 -2.92
CA THR A 52 9.74 18.86 -2.90
C THR A 52 10.58 19.79 -3.78
N SER A 53 11.81 20.07 -3.38
CA SER A 53 12.79 20.72 -4.25
C SER A 53 13.16 19.79 -5.42
N GLY A 54 13.48 20.36 -6.60
CA GLY A 54 13.89 19.57 -7.78
C GLY A 54 12.77 19.22 -8.77
N THR A 55 11.61 19.89 -8.71
CA THR A 55 10.47 19.67 -9.62
C THR A 55 10.85 19.70 -11.10
N SER A 56 11.68 20.65 -11.54
CA SER A 56 12.15 20.74 -12.93
C SER A 56 13.00 19.54 -13.36
N ARG A 57 13.81 18.98 -12.45
CA ARG A 57 14.64 17.80 -12.71
C ARG A 57 13.79 16.54 -12.82
N ILE A 58 12.79 16.40 -11.96
CA ILE A 58 11.83 15.29 -12.02
C ILE A 58 10.99 15.37 -13.30
N ALA A 59 10.47 16.55 -13.64
CA ALA A 59 9.72 16.75 -14.88
C ALA A 59 10.58 16.45 -16.11
N GLY A 60 11.84 16.89 -16.14
CA GLY A 60 12.78 16.57 -17.22
C GLY A 60 13.10 15.07 -17.33
N TYR A 61 13.19 14.36 -16.20
CA TYR A 61 13.40 12.92 -16.17
C TYR A 61 12.19 12.14 -16.67
N LEU A 62 10.98 12.53 -16.26
CA LEU A 62 9.73 11.91 -16.73
C LEU A 62 9.48 12.19 -18.21
N GLY A 63 9.94 13.34 -18.71
CA GLY A 63 9.75 13.75 -20.09
C GLY A 63 8.29 14.09 -20.40
N GLY A 64 7.97 14.12 -21.70
CA GLY A 64 6.62 14.42 -22.20
C GLY A 64 5.92 13.25 -22.89
N SER A 65 6.50 12.04 -22.85
CA SER A 65 5.89 10.84 -23.42
C SER A 65 5.08 10.07 -22.38
N ASP A 66 4.27 9.12 -22.85
CA ASP A 66 3.44 8.27 -21.98
C ASP A 66 4.24 7.18 -21.26
N ALA A 67 5.55 7.05 -21.51
CA ALA A 67 6.38 5.97 -20.98
C ALA A 67 6.35 5.87 -19.44
N ALA A 68 6.34 7.02 -18.74
CA ALA A 68 6.23 7.03 -17.29
C ALA A 68 4.83 6.56 -16.81
N ALA A 69 3.77 6.99 -17.49
CA ALA A 69 2.41 6.58 -17.17
C ALA A 69 2.22 5.07 -17.38
N GLU A 70 2.73 4.53 -18.49
CA GLU A 70 2.72 3.09 -18.79
C GLU A 70 3.50 2.29 -17.74
N ALA A 71 4.70 2.76 -17.37
CA ALA A 71 5.51 2.10 -16.34
C ALA A 71 4.78 2.08 -14.98
N PHE A 72 4.14 3.18 -14.59
CA PHE A 72 3.34 3.22 -13.36
C PHE A 72 2.11 2.32 -13.42
N ALA A 73 1.41 2.25 -14.55
CA ALA A 73 0.28 1.35 -14.73
C ALA A 73 0.70 -0.13 -14.64
N ALA A 74 1.81 -0.48 -15.29
CA ALA A 74 2.38 -1.83 -15.22
C ALA A 74 2.79 -2.19 -13.79
N PHE A 75 3.47 -1.28 -13.09
CA PHE A 75 3.83 -1.46 -11.69
C PHE A 75 2.59 -1.63 -10.80
N ALA A 76 1.56 -0.78 -10.96
CA ALA A 76 0.35 -0.83 -10.15
C ALA A 76 -0.36 -2.19 -10.29
N LYS A 77 -0.43 -2.74 -11.50
CA LYS A 77 -0.99 -4.08 -11.73
C LYS A 77 -0.18 -5.17 -11.05
N ALA A 78 1.13 -5.19 -11.25
CA ALA A 78 2.01 -6.18 -10.61
C ALA A 78 1.98 -6.09 -9.08
N TYR A 79 1.86 -4.88 -8.54
CA TYR A 79 1.76 -4.64 -7.10
C TYR A 79 0.42 -5.12 -6.54
N ALA A 80 -0.68 -4.99 -7.29
CA ALA A 80 -1.98 -5.56 -6.91
C ALA A 80 -1.89 -7.09 -6.81
N ASP A 81 -1.36 -7.75 -7.85
CA ASP A 81 -1.19 -9.20 -7.87
C ASP A 81 -0.31 -9.68 -6.69
N GLN A 82 0.79 -8.98 -6.41
CA GLN A 82 1.67 -9.27 -5.27
C GLN A 82 0.93 -9.12 -3.93
N THR A 83 0.14 -8.06 -3.78
CA THR A 83 -0.62 -7.80 -2.54
C THR A 83 -1.64 -8.92 -2.28
N GLU A 84 -2.32 -9.40 -3.32
CA GLU A 84 -3.26 -10.52 -3.22
C GLU A 84 -2.54 -11.82 -2.84
N ALA A 85 -1.39 -12.10 -3.47
CA ALA A 85 -0.57 -13.27 -3.17
C ALA A 85 -0.07 -13.27 -1.71
N ASP A 86 0.38 -12.11 -1.23
CA ASP A 86 0.87 -11.94 0.14
C ASP A 86 -0.25 -12.08 1.16
N HIS A 87 -1.42 -11.50 0.88
CA HIS A 87 -2.61 -11.69 1.72
C HIS A 87 -3.00 -13.18 1.78
N ALA A 88 -3.01 -13.88 0.65
CA ALA A 88 -3.29 -15.31 0.64
C ALA A 88 -2.24 -16.12 1.42
N ALA A 89 -0.96 -15.75 1.34
CA ALA A 89 0.11 -16.37 2.12
C ALA A 89 -0.06 -16.14 3.62
N MET A 90 -0.40 -14.91 4.02
CA MET A 90 -0.71 -14.54 5.40
C MET A 90 -1.87 -15.39 5.93
N VAL A 91 -2.99 -15.46 5.21
CA VAL A 91 -4.15 -16.28 5.61
C VAL A 91 -3.79 -17.76 5.77
N ARG A 92 -2.97 -18.32 4.88
CA ARG A 92 -2.46 -19.70 5.02
C ARG A 92 -1.60 -19.88 6.27
N ALA A 93 -0.72 -18.93 6.56
CA ALA A 93 0.14 -18.98 7.75
C ALA A 93 -0.67 -18.91 9.05
N VAL A 94 -1.72 -18.09 9.09
CA VAL A 94 -2.67 -18.00 10.20
C VAL A 94 -3.39 -19.34 10.41
N LYS A 95 -3.97 -19.91 9.34
CA LYS A 95 -4.65 -21.21 9.40
C LYS A 95 -3.72 -22.36 9.85
N ALA A 96 -2.44 -22.28 9.50
CA ALA A 96 -1.42 -23.23 9.92
C ALA A 96 -0.88 -22.98 11.34
N GLY A 97 -1.40 -21.99 12.07
CA GLY A 97 -0.94 -21.64 13.42
C GLY A 97 0.46 -21.03 13.46
N LYS A 98 1.03 -20.64 12.32
CA LYS A 98 2.39 -20.08 12.20
C LYS A 98 2.43 -18.57 12.46
N LEU A 99 1.30 -17.89 12.29
CA LEU A 99 1.17 -16.46 12.55
C LEU A 99 0.03 -16.25 13.57
N PRO A 100 0.30 -15.65 14.75
CA PRO A 100 -0.74 -15.31 15.71
C PRO A 100 -1.61 -14.19 15.16
N ILE A 101 -2.92 -14.30 15.34
CA ILE A 101 -3.89 -13.23 15.07
C ILE A 101 -4.54 -12.80 16.37
N ASP A 102 -4.84 -11.51 16.48
CA ASP A 102 -5.65 -11.00 17.57
C ASP A 102 -7.13 -11.08 17.17
N THR A 103 -7.87 -12.01 17.77
CA THR A 103 -9.31 -12.20 17.56
C THR A 103 -10.17 -11.33 18.48
N SER A 104 -9.57 -10.50 19.35
CA SER A 104 -10.32 -9.63 20.26
C SER A 104 -11.10 -8.50 19.56
N ALA A 105 -10.82 -8.25 18.27
CA ALA A 105 -11.51 -7.24 17.47
C ALA A 105 -12.90 -7.68 16.95
N ASP A 106 -13.22 -8.99 16.93
CA ASP A 106 -14.50 -9.52 16.43
C ASP A 106 -15.64 -9.53 17.47
N GLN A 107 -15.40 -9.04 18.70
CA GLN A 107 -16.35 -9.07 19.82
C GLN A 107 -17.09 -7.74 20.08
N LYS A 108 -17.14 -6.84 19.10
CA LYS A 108 -17.87 -5.57 19.19
C LYS A 108 -18.88 -5.41 18.07
#